data_AF-A0A1Q3E5K7-F1
#
_entry.id   AF-A0A1Q3E5K7-F1
#
_cell.length_a   1.000
_cell.length_b   1.000
_cell.length_c   1.000
_cell.angle_alpha   90.00
_cell.angle_beta   90.00
_cell.angle_gamma   90.00
#
_symmetry.space_group_name_H-M   'P 1'
#
loop_
_entity.id
_entity.type
_entity.pdbx_description
1 polymer ?
#
loop_
_entity_poly.entity_id
_entity_poly.type
_entity_poly.pdbx_seq_one_letter_code
_entity_poly.pdbx_strand_id
1 'polypeptide(L)'
;MSQADNIPVLKASVHDVRYLSALLRGVNFANRATVTVTEKGLVIVVEESRTLLGTAYIFSDVFDEFIYHAEAEAPEAQGSQRQQQTVNEELLSAFEIPLNIFLELMNIFGTAGGSATSKPGRFKAWRKPGDESEEHESDGGEGDGAQEEGSSNKKAKTGQFFGGGSERKTGMRLTYIGPGYPLTLIVAEDASGLTTTCEIATFDAEPHLELPFDSDQMMLKIILKSSWLRDALSELDPSCDKLTFIGNPSDVPDAGAHTARQRQRARLQAQPNFRIEATGTFGNTEMDYPNDRDVLESFECEASVRFSYRFSHIARTMRALQTSVKTSLRIDNEGLLSLQFLMPSSAPRMNPVGVTSNFIEFRCLALEEDPSASTALTVVFGGEGLTCPYLMVPPSFMVSGIVPIFYTVIQGIVDMAPSVPEMFFAMELPLSVLDGFSRAFLLCDLIPPMVTQNASSAISASPWTLLVTSLVAANGGFFLTNLFSFMNPTPLALQTPPELQAYGWTTADLWCAPLVTGIYALLTHAQPFWAESHTLVTELLGMSVQGKPVEPVDPETARAFCALILAWVIRKKLQKEPKMKTQ
;
A
#
# COMPACT_ATOMS: atom_id res chain seq x y z
N MET A 1 6.90 -46.53 32.77
CA MET A 1 5.44 -46.34 32.55
C MET A 1 5.23 -46.35 31.05
N SER A 2 4.29 -47.20 30.60
CA SER A 2 4.05 -47.57 29.20
C SER A 2 3.81 -46.36 28.30
N GLN A 3 4.48 -46.32 27.14
CA GLN A 3 4.03 -45.57 25.96
C GLN A 3 2.61 -46.04 25.65
N ALA A 4 1.60 -45.30 26.11
CA ALA A 4 0.29 -45.37 25.49
C ALA A 4 0.48 -44.78 24.08
N ASP A 5 0.12 -45.55 23.06
CA ASP A 5 0.10 -45.11 21.67
C ASP A 5 -0.88 -43.92 21.53
N ASN A 6 -0.39 -42.71 21.78
CA ASN A 6 -1.16 -41.50 21.47
C ASN A 6 -1.32 -41.45 19.95
N ILE A 7 -2.55 -41.67 19.48
CA ILE A 7 -2.91 -41.55 18.09
C ILE A 7 -2.65 -40.08 17.69
N PRO A 8 -1.76 -39.81 16.73
CA PRO A 8 -1.39 -38.44 16.41
C PRO A 8 -2.53 -37.74 15.69
N VAL A 9 -2.85 -36.52 16.12
CA VAL A 9 -3.87 -35.65 15.51
C VAL A 9 -3.66 -35.49 14.00
N LEU A 10 -2.43 -35.26 13.54
CA LEU A 10 -2.11 -35.13 12.13
C LEU A 10 -0.92 -36.02 11.75
N LYS A 11 -1.08 -36.77 10.66
CA LYS A 11 0.02 -37.35 9.88
C LYS A 11 -0.16 -36.96 8.43
N ALA A 12 0.86 -36.32 7.85
CA ALA A 12 0.85 -35.97 6.44
C ALA A 12 2.19 -36.33 5.79
N SER A 13 2.21 -36.75 4.52
CA SER A 13 3.46 -36.94 3.78
C SER A 13 3.36 -36.48 2.33
N VAL A 14 4.49 -36.03 1.80
CA VAL A 14 4.66 -35.67 0.38
C VAL A 14 6.00 -36.20 -0.11
N HIS A 15 6.07 -36.69 -1.33
CA HIS A 15 7.29 -37.15 -1.97
C HIS A 15 8.09 -36.00 -2.61
N ASP A 16 7.45 -34.84 -2.81
CA ASP A 16 8.06 -33.63 -3.35
C ASP A 16 7.54 -32.38 -2.63
N VAL A 17 8.39 -31.81 -1.77
CA VAL A 17 8.07 -30.62 -0.98
C VAL A 17 7.95 -29.33 -1.80
N ARG A 18 8.38 -29.30 -3.07
CA ARG A 18 8.45 -28.04 -3.85
C ARG A 18 7.09 -27.39 -3.99
N TYR A 19 6.05 -28.18 -4.25
CA TYR A 19 4.69 -27.67 -4.42
C TYR A 19 4.12 -27.11 -3.11
N LEU A 20 4.23 -27.87 -2.02
CA LEU A 20 3.83 -27.42 -0.68
C LEU A 20 4.61 -26.16 -0.28
N SER A 21 5.91 -26.12 -0.54
CA SER A 21 6.75 -24.94 -0.26
C SER A 21 6.32 -23.71 -1.07
N ALA A 22 5.88 -23.89 -2.32
CA ALA A 22 5.38 -22.77 -3.14
C ALA A 22 4.10 -22.17 -2.55
N LEU A 23 3.16 -23.01 -2.12
CA LEU A 23 1.93 -22.58 -1.44
C LEU A 23 2.24 -21.78 -0.17
N LEU A 24 3.08 -22.33 0.69
CA LEU A 24 3.47 -21.73 1.97
C LEU A 24 4.26 -20.42 1.79
N ARG A 25 5.16 -20.35 0.80
CA ARG A 25 5.89 -19.12 0.48
C ARG A 25 4.96 -17.99 0.03
N GLY A 26 3.85 -18.33 -0.62
CA GLY A 26 2.87 -17.36 -1.10
C GLY A 26 2.18 -16.58 0.02
N VAL A 27 2.05 -17.16 1.22
CA VAL A 27 1.48 -16.51 2.41
C VAL A 27 2.51 -16.14 3.47
N ASN A 28 3.80 -16.38 3.22
CA ASN A 28 4.86 -16.09 4.17
C ASN A 28 5.21 -14.59 4.18
N PHE A 29 4.42 -13.76 4.87
CA PHE A 29 4.70 -12.33 5.05
C PHE A 29 4.69 -11.88 6.52
N ALA A 30 4.30 -12.74 7.46
CA ALA A 30 4.46 -12.55 8.90
C ALA A 30 5.17 -13.76 9.53
N ASN A 31 5.63 -13.59 10.78
CA ASN A 31 6.47 -14.61 11.43
C ASN A 31 5.71 -15.85 11.87
N ARG A 32 4.45 -15.69 12.30
CA ARG A 32 3.60 -16.78 12.82
C ARG A 32 2.47 -17.04 11.83
N ALA A 33 2.12 -18.31 11.67
CA ALA A 33 1.00 -18.75 10.86
C ALA A 33 0.16 -19.73 11.66
N THR A 34 -1.15 -19.57 11.61
CA THR A 34 -2.12 -20.49 12.20
C THR A 34 -2.39 -21.60 11.22
N VAL A 35 -2.15 -22.83 11.64
CA VAL A 35 -2.42 -24.05 10.88
C VAL A 35 -3.69 -24.67 11.46
N THR A 36 -4.74 -24.69 10.66
CA THR A 36 -5.99 -25.40 10.98
C THR A 36 -6.03 -26.70 10.18
N VAL A 37 -6.17 -27.82 10.88
CA VAL A 37 -6.27 -29.15 10.27
C VAL A 37 -7.74 -29.52 10.11
N THR A 38 -8.13 -29.93 8.91
CA THR A 38 -9.50 -30.34 8.57
C THR A 38 -9.48 -31.69 7.85
N GLU A 39 -10.63 -32.36 7.76
CA GLU A 39 -10.75 -33.58 6.94
C GLU A 39 -10.44 -33.35 5.46
N LYS A 40 -10.62 -32.12 4.96
CA LYS A 40 -10.37 -31.75 3.56
C LYS A 40 -8.92 -31.39 3.28
N GLY A 41 -8.10 -31.17 4.31
CA GLY A 41 -6.72 -30.70 4.18
C GLY A 41 -6.33 -29.65 5.22
N LEU A 42 -5.30 -28.86 4.92
CA LEU A 42 -4.77 -27.81 5.77
C LEU A 42 -5.24 -26.42 5.31
N VAL A 43 -5.61 -25.58 6.27
CA VAL A 43 -5.87 -24.15 6.06
C VAL A 43 -4.81 -23.38 6.85
N ILE A 44 -4.02 -22.57 6.15
CA ILE A 44 -2.90 -21.84 6.75
C ILE A 44 -3.19 -20.36 6.64
N VAL A 45 -3.33 -19.70 7.78
CA VAL A 45 -3.73 -18.30 7.89
C VAL A 45 -2.56 -17.47 8.43
N VAL A 46 -2.32 -16.33 7.81
CA VAL A 46 -1.32 -15.35 8.20
C VAL A 46 -1.98 -13.98 8.20
N GLU A 47 -1.82 -13.24 9.29
CA GLU A 47 -2.42 -11.92 9.46
C GLU A 47 -1.34 -10.84 9.63
N GLU A 48 -1.55 -9.68 9.03
CA GLU A 48 -0.72 -8.49 9.23
C GLU A 48 -1.62 -7.28 9.55
N SER A 49 -1.30 -6.59 10.65
CA SER A 49 -1.89 -5.31 11.05
C SER A 49 -3.43 -5.27 11.12
N ARG A 50 -4.10 -6.40 11.39
CA ARG A 50 -5.59 -6.51 11.45
C ARG A 50 -6.30 -5.95 10.22
N THR A 51 -5.65 -5.99 9.07
CA THR A 51 -6.16 -5.36 7.83
C THR A 51 -5.82 -6.17 6.60
N LEU A 52 -4.83 -7.08 6.69
CA LEU A 52 -4.47 -8.04 5.66
C LEU A 52 -4.53 -9.45 6.23
N LEU A 53 -5.28 -10.33 5.57
CA LEU A 53 -5.36 -11.75 5.85
C LEU A 53 -4.95 -12.55 4.62
N GLY A 54 -3.92 -13.38 4.74
CA GLY A 54 -3.48 -14.32 3.70
C GLY A 54 -3.79 -15.74 4.11
N THR A 55 -4.52 -16.47 3.28
CA THR A 55 -4.95 -17.85 3.56
C THR A 55 -4.52 -18.77 2.43
N ALA A 56 -3.77 -19.83 2.74
CA ALA A 56 -3.48 -20.90 1.80
C ALA A 56 -4.40 -22.10 2.10
N TYR A 57 -5.19 -22.51 1.11
CA TYR A 57 -6.03 -23.70 1.18
C TYR A 57 -5.30 -24.85 0.49
N ILE A 58 -4.92 -25.85 1.27
CA ILE A 58 -4.11 -27.00 0.82
C ILE A 58 -4.94 -28.26 1.01
N PHE A 59 -5.54 -28.74 -0.07
CA PHE A 59 -6.38 -29.93 -0.06
C PHE A 59 -5.55 -31.20 0.20
N SER A 60 -6.22 -32.23 0.73
CA SER A 60 -5.60 -33.49 1.14
C SER A 60 -4.98 -34.28 -0.03
N ASP A 61 -5.40 -34.00 -1.27
CA ASP A 61 -4.91 -34.61 -2.51
C ASP A 61 -3.46 -34.25 -2.85
N VAL A 62 -2.92 -33.19 -2.24
CA VAL A 62 -1.51 -32.82 -2.33
C VAL A 62 -0.60 -33.82 -1.63
N PHE A 63 -1.13 -34.53 -0.64
CA PHE A 63 -0.38 -35.42 0.23
C PHE A 63 -0.50 -36.87 -0.25
N ASP A 64 0.62 -37.60 -0.24
CA ASP A 64 0.63 -39.04 -0.51
C ASP A 64 -0.03 -39.82 0.64
N GLU A 65 0.06 -39.29 1.86
CA GLU A 65 -0.61 -39.78 3.06
C GLU A 65 -1.17 -38.56 3.80
N PHE A 66 -2.47 -38.56 4.13
CA PHE A 66 -3.08 -37.55 4.99
C PHE A 66 -4.06 -38.23 5.93
N ILE A 67 -3.78 -38.18 7.22
CA ILE A 67 -4.58 -38.77 8.29
C ILE A 67 -4.82 -37.69 9.32
N TYR A 68 -6.09 -37.40 9.57
CA TYR A 68 -6.54 -36.47 10.60
C TYR A 68 -7.41 -37.22 11.60
N HIS A 69 -7.11 -37.05 12.88
CA HIS A 69 -7.91 -37.54 13.99
C HIS A 69 -8.39 -36.33 14.78
N ALA A 70 -9.68 -36.00 14.66
CA ALA A 70 -10.29 -34.92 15.41
C ALA A 70 -10.11 -35.15 16.92
N GLU A 71 -9.74 -34.11 17.64
CA GLU A 71 -9.63 -34.16 19.09
C GLU A 71 -11.02 -34.43 19.69
N ALA A 72 -11.14 -35.44 20.55
CA ALA A 72 -12.36 -35.68 21.32
C ALA A 72 -12.29 -34.92 22.64
N GLU A 73 -13.40 -34.27 23.04
CA GLU A 73 -13.52 -33.52 24.30
C GLU A 73 -12.86 -34.26 25.49
N ALA A 74 -11.95 -33.59 26.18
CA ALA A 74 -11.60 -33.99 27.55
C ALA A 74 -12.84 -33.76 28.44
N PRO A 75 -13.27 -34.72 29.27
CA PRO A 75 -14.48 -34.56 30.07
C PRO A 75 -14.33 -33.39 31.06
N GLU A 76 -15.23 -32.43 30.93
CA GLU A 76 -15.30 -31.18 31.68
C GLU A 76 -15.25 -31.40 33.21
N ALA A 77 -14.29 -30.76 33.88
CA ALA A 77 -14.37 -30.49 35.30
C ALA A 77 -15.14 -29.17 35.52
N GLN A 78 -16.46 -29.30 35.68
CA GLN A 78 -17.41 -28.40 36.35
C GLN A 78 -17.12 -26.88 36.38
N GLY A 79 -17.92 -26.14 35.61
CA GLY A 79 -18.68 -25.00 36.13
C GLY A 79 -18.30 -23.60 35.64
N SER A 80 -19.11 -23.03 34.75
CA SER A 80 -19.77 -21.71 34.89
C SER A 80 -20.49 -21.35 33.60
N GLN A 81 -21.80 -21.08 33.70
CA GLN A 81 -22.68 -20.70 32.59
C GLN A 81 -22.19 -19.44 31.86
N ARG A 82 -22.08 -19.49 30.53
CA ARG A 82 -22.17 -18.31 29.67
C ARG A 82 -22.95 -18.66 28.40
N GLN A 83 -23.91 -17.80 28.06
CA GLN A 83 -25.00 -18.00 27.09
C GLN A 83 -24.55 -17.97 25.63
N GLN A 84 -25.34 -18.67 24.81
CA GLN A 84 -25.24 -18.94 23.38
C GLN A 84 -25.10 -17.72 22.47
N GLN A 85 -24.17 -17.83 21.50
CA GLN A 85 -24.38 -17.32 20.14
C GLN A 85 -23.55 -18.13 19.11
N THR A 86 -24.28 -19.00 18.39
CA THR A 86 -24.20 -19.35 16.95
C THR A 86 -22.95 -20.00 16.30
N VAL A 87 -23.20 -21.25 15.84
CA VAL A 87 -22.60 -22.08 14.76
C VAL A 87 -21.28 -22.81 15.04
N ASN A 88 -21.39 -24.15 15.22
CA ASN A 88 -20.39 -25.22 15.11
C ASN A 88 -18.95 -24.81 14.69
N GLU A 89 -18.17 -24.26 15.61
CA GLU A 89 -16.72 -24.51 15.69
C GLU A 89 -16.51 -25.91 16.30
N GLU A 90 -16.90 -26.96 15.58
CA GLU A 90 -16.63 -28.32 16.00
C GLU A 90 -15.11 -28.60 15.88
N LEU A 91 -14.40 -28.53 17.01
CA LEU A 91 -13.20 -29.32 17.34
C LEU A 91 -12.10 -29.40 16.25
N LEU A 92 -11.86 -28.32 15.49
CA LEU A 92 -10.73 -28.29 14.56
C LEU A 92 -9.43 -28.11 15.34
N SER A 93 -8.47 -29.01 15.14
CA SER A 93 -7.12 -28.86 15.70
C SER A 93 -6.42 -27.69 15.01
N ALA A 94 -6.28 -26.58 15.74
CA ALA A 94 -5.59 -25.38 15.29
C ALA A 94 -4.39 -25.09 16.20
N PHE A 95 -3.25 -24.79 15.60
CA PHE A 95 -2.03 -24.42 16.30
C PHE A 95 -1.20 -23.46 15.45
N GLU A 96 -0.37 -22.66 16.10
CA GLU A 96 0.51 -21.73 15.42
C GLU A 96 1.93 -22.25 15.31
N ILE A 97 2.58 -21.93 14.18
CA ILE A 97 3.99 -22.24 13.93
C ILE A 97 4.76 -21.03 13.39
N PRO A 98 6.07 -20.94 13.64
CA PRO A 98 6.94 -19.99 12.96
C PRO A 98 7.13 -20.40 11.49
N LEU A 99 6.34 -19.82 10.58
CA LEU A 99 6.27 -20.22 9.17
C LEU A 99 7.62 -20.08 8.44
N ASN A 100 8.39 -19.04 8.77
CA ASN A 100 9.75 -18.84 8.25
C ASN A 100 10.66 -20.05 8.57
N ILE A 101 10.65 -20.51 9.83
CA ILE A 101 11.46 -21.64 10.27
C ILE A 101 10.97 -22.92 9.59
N PHE A 102 9.65 -23.13 9.49
CA PHE A 102 9.09 -24.30 8.81
C PHE A 102 9.56 -24.40 7.36
N LEU A 103 9.53 -23.28 6.61
CA LEU A 103 10.01 -23.20 5.23
C LEU A 103 11.51 -23.44 5.10
N GLU A 104 12.32 -22.93 6.03
CA GLU A 104 13.77 -23.17 6.05
C GLU A 104 14.09 -24.65 6.27
N LEU A 105 13.39 -25.32 7.18
CA LEU A 105 13.58 -26.74 7.47
C LEU A 105 13.14 -27.63 6.29
N MET A 106 12.06 -27.29 5.60
CA MET A 106 11.67 -27.97 4.36
C MET A 106 12.73 -27.80 3.26
N ASN A 107 13.51 -26.71 3.29
CA ASN A 107 14.56 -26.41 2.32
C ASN A 107 15.97 -26.81 2.80
N ILE A 108 16.11 -27.67 3.81
CA ILE A 108 17.42 -28.03 4.37
C ILE A 108 18.38 -28.64 3.33
N PHE A 109 17.84 -29.37 2.35
CA PHE A 109 18.60 -29.95 1.24
C PHE A 109 18.75 -29.01 0.03
N GLY A 110 18.20 -27.80 0.09
CA GLY A 110 18.27 -26.78 -0.98
C GLY A 110 17.43 -27.08 -2.23
N THR A 111 16.64 -28.15 -2.22
CA THR A 111 15.81 -28.65 -3.34
C THR A 111 14.40 -28.09 -3.35
N ALA A 112 13.95 -27.47 -2.25
CA ALA A 112 12.58 -26.98 -2.11
C ALA A 112 12.37 -25.63 -2.81
N GLY A 113 13.43 -24.91 -3.16
CA GLY A 113 13.38 -23.71 -4.00
C GLY A 113 13.40 -24.09 -5.48
N GLY A 114 12.34 -23.80 -6.23
CA GLY A 114 12.24 -24.07 -7.67
C GLY A 114 13.19 -23.25 -8.57
N SER A 115 14.32 -22.80 -8.04
CA SER A 115 15.32 -22.03 -8.75
C SER A 115 16.66 -22.75 -8.69
N ALA A 116 17.02 -23.40 -9.80
CA ALA A 116 18.36 -23.89 -10.05
C ALA A 116 19.32 -22.73 -10.34
N THR A 117 19.51 -21.81 -9.40
CA THR A 117 20.58 -20.80 -9.43
C THR A 117 21.16 -20.59 -8.05
N SER A 118 21.82 -21.63 -7.53
CA SER A 118 22.94 -21.43 -6.61
C SER A 118 24.06 -22.35 -7.06
N LYS A 119 25.13 -21.78 -7.60
CA LYS A 119 26.42 -22.47 -7.74
C LYS A 119 26.72 -23.10 -6.38
N PRO A 120 27.00 -24.41 -6.28
CA PRO A 120 27.36 -24.98 -4.99
C PRO A 120 28.65 -24.30 -4.56
N GLY A 121 28.56 -23.51 -3.48
CA GLY A 121 29.74 -23.07 -2.75
C GLY A 121 30.53 -24.33 -2.41
N ARG A 122 31.77 -24.39 -2.89
CA ARG A 122 32.70 -25.48 -2.64
C ARG A 122 32.98 -25.53 -1.14
N PHE A 123 32.15 -26.22 -0.36
CA PHE A 123 32.52 -26.64 0.98
C PHE A 123 33.69 -27.59 0.82
N LYS A 124 34.88 -27.16 1.29
CA LYS A 124 36.09 -27.99 1.30
C LYS A 124 35.78 -29.27 2.06
N ALA A 125 35.80 -30.39 1.34
CA ALA A 125 35.80 -31.72 1.93
C ALA A 125 36.95 -31.81 2.94
N TRP A 126 36.66 -32.34 4.12
CA TRP A 126 37.62 -32.58 5.19
C TRP A 126 38.75 -33.49 4.68
N ARG A 127 39.97 -32.95 4.54
CA ARG A 127 41.17 -33.73 4.16
C ARG A 127 41.59 -34.60 5.35
N LYS A 128 41.72 -35.91 5.12
CA LYS A 128 42.42 -36.82 6.05
C LYS A 128 43.93 -36.50 6.02
N PRO A 129 44.65 -36.57 7.15
CA PRO A 129 46.09 -36.30 7.18
C PRO A 129 46.85 -37.50 6.62
N GLY A 130 47.75 -37.26 5.66
CA GLY A 130 48.73 -38.27 5.24
C GLY A 130 48.97 -38.45 3.74
N ASP A 131 48.85 -37.40 2.91
CA ASP A 131 49.31 -37.50 1.52
C ASP A 131 50.04 -36.22 1.12
N GLU A 132 51.38 -36.29 1.16
CA GLU A 132 52.31 -35.28 0.67
C GLU A 132 52.75 -35.70 -0.73
N SER A 133 52.35 -34.96 -1.76
CA SER A 133 53.12 -34.88 -3.00
C SER A 133 52.72 -33.66 -3.83
N GLU A 134 53.75 -33.11 -4.47
CA GLU A 134 53.94 -31.74 -4.93
C GLU A 134 53.08 -31.39 -6.17
N GLU A 135 52.51 -30.19 -6.18
CA GLU A 135 51.86 -29.59 -7.35
C GLU A 135 52.91 -28.90 -8.23
N HIS A 136 53.05 -29.38 -9.47
CA HIS A 136 53.71 -28.64 -10.55
C HIS A 136 52.62 -28.00 -11.43
N GLU A 137 52.61 -26.67 -11.45
CA GLU A 137 51.81 -25.85 -12.36
C GLU A 137 52.35 -25.97 -13.79
N SER A 138 51.44 -26.15 -14.76
CA SER A 138 51.68 -25.78 -16.16
C SER A 138 50.37 -25.42 -16.85
N ASP A 139 50.42 -24.22 -17.38
CA ASP A 139 49.47 -23.42 -18.14
C ASP A 139 49.12 -23.99 -19.52
N GLY A 140 48.00 -23.52 -20.09
CA GLY A 140 47.81 -23.39 -21.53
C GLY A 140 46.81 -24.33 -22.23
N GLY A 141 45.83 -23.72 -22.92
CA GLY A 141 45.39 -24.20 -24.24
C GLY A 141 43.89 -24.33 -24.48
N GLU A 142 43.27 -23.27 -25.01
CA GLU A 142 42.03 -23.32 -25.78
C GLU A 142 42.20 -24.18 -27.05
N GLY A 143 41.15 -24.89 -27.47
CA GLY A 143 41.14 -25.67 -28.70
C GLY A 143 39.84 -26.39 -28.98
N ASP A 144 39.01 -25.75 -29.79
CA ASP A 144 37.73 -26.17 -30.36
C ASP A 144 37.87 -27.38 -31.34
N GLY A 145 36.81 -28.17 -31.54
CA GLY A 145 36.76 -29.13 -32.66
C GLY A 145 35.96 -30.42 -32.45
N ALA A 146 34.77 -30.46 -33.05
CA ALA A 146 33.93 -31.65 -33.23
C ALA A 146 34.44 -32.54 -34.39
N GLN A 147 34.36 -33.88 -34.26
CA GLN A 147 33.65 -34.73 -35.24
C GLN A 147 33.54 -36.21 -34.80
N GLU A 148 32.36 -36.76 -35.13
CA GLU A 148 31.88 -38.15 -35.13
C GLU A 148 32.82 -39.21 -35.76
N GLU A 149 32.76 -40.45 -35.24
CA GLU A 149 32.15 -41.66 -35.86
C GLU A 149 32.83 -42.97 -35.37
N GLY A 150 32.05 -44.05 -35.19
CA GLY A 150 32.61 -45.42 -35.35
C GLY A 150 32.41 -46.46 -34.24
N SER A 151 31.17 -46.91 -34.04
CA SER A 151 30.73 -48.33 -33.91
C SER A 151 31.67 -49.39 -33.28
N SER A 152 31.22 -50.07 -32.20
CA SER A 152 30.58 -51.40 -32.34
C SER A 152 30.36 -52.17 -31.01
N ASN A 153 29.21 -52.88 -31.00
CA ASN A 153 28.89 -54.15 -30.33
C ASN A 153 28.23 -54.20 -28.92
N LYS A 154 26.90 -54.39 -28.97
CA LYS A 154 26.10 -55.46 -28.33
C LYS A 154 26.21 -55.69 -26.81
N LYS A 155 25.16 -55.32 -26.06
CA LYS A 155 24.14 -56.25 -25.46
C LYS A 155 23.15 -55.53 -24.53
N ALA A 156 21.89 -55.95 -24.66
CA ALA A 156 20.85 -56.09 -23.63
C ALA A 156 20.25 -54.83 -22.94
N LYS A 157 19.00 -54.53 -23.33
CA LYS A 157 17.80 -54.35 -22.48
C LYS A 157 18.03 -53.92 -21.01
N THR A 158 17.56 -52.70 -20.69
CA THR A 158 16.92 -52.18 -19.44
C THR A 158 17.33 -50.72 -19.16
N GLY A 159 17.51 -49.90 -20.19
CA GLY A 159 18.01 -48.51 -20.07
C GLY A 159 17.11 -47.44 -20.70
N GLN A 160 15.81 -47.70 -20.86
CA GLN A 160 14.90 -46.77 -21.56
C GLN A 160 13.69 -46.36 -20.71
N PHE A 161 13.95 -46.10 -19.42
CA PHE A 161 13.00 -45.46 -18.50
C PHE A 161 13.65 -44.35 -17.64
N PHE A 162 14.97 -44.18 -17.74
CA PHE A 162 15.69 -43.09 -17.09
C PHE A 162 16.17 -42.12 -18.17
N GLY A 163 15.27 -41.19 -18.54
CA GLY A 163 15.67 -39.96 -19.20
C GLY A 163 16.59 -39.18 -18.26
N GLY A 164 17.75 -38.78 -18.77
CA GLY A 164 18.73 -37.98 -18.06
C GLY A 164 18.14 -36.65 -17.58
N GLY A 165 18.40 -36.34 -16.32
CA GLY A 165 17.89 -35.20 -15.58
C GLY A 165 17.14 -35.63 -14.32
N SER A 166 17.80 -36.37 -13.40
CA SER A 166 17.17 -36.69 -12.12
C SER A 166 17.11 -35.40 -11.29
N GLU A 167 15.99 -34.68 -11.36
CA GLU A 167 15.68 -33.68 -10.35
C GLU A 167 15.71 -34.38 -8.98
N ARG A 168 16.64 -33.97 -8.12
CA ARG A 168 16.66 -34.37 -6.71
C ARG A 168 15.35 -33.90 -6.10
N LYS A 169 14.49 -34.84 -5.75
CA LYS A 169 13.25 -34.55 -5.02
C LYS A 169 13.56 -34.58 -3.54
N THR A 170 12.65 -34.05 -2.75
CA THR A 170 12.77 -34.13 -1.30
C THR A 170 11.41 -34.44 -0.76
N GLY A 171 11.31 -35.58 -0.10
CA GLY A 171 10.12 -36.02 0.58
C GLY A 171 10.06 -35.44 1.99
N MET A 172 8.84 -35.32 2.50
CA MET A 172 8.54 -34.85 3.84
C MET A 172 7.49 -35.78 4.47
N ARG A 173 7.63 -36.01 5.77
CA ARG A 173 6.57 -36.51 6.66
C ARG A 173 6.40 -35.54 7.82
N LEU A 174 5.16 -35.12 8.04
CA LEU A 174 4.73 -34.24 9.10
C LEU A 174 3.92 -35.05 10.12
N THR A 175 4.16 -34.84 11.41
CA THR A 175 3.42 -35.50 12.48
C THR A 175 3.17 -34.52 13.62
N TYR A 176 1.93 -34.42 14.06
CA TYR A 176 1.51 -33.64 15.23
C TYR A 176 0.67 -34.52 16.15
N ILE A 177 1.08 -34.63 17.41
CA ILE A 177 0.45 -35.55 18.37
C ILE A 177 -0.76 -34.91 19.05
N GLY A 178 -0.76 -33.58 19.23
CA GLY A 178 -1.85 -32.83 19.86
C GLY A 178 -1.35 -31.59 20.62
N PRO A 179 -2.24 -30.89 21.34
CA PRO A 179 -1.93 -29.65 22.04
C PRO A 179 -0.76 -29.79 23.03
N GLY A 180 0.15 -28.82 23.03
CA GLY A 180 1.35 -28.82 23.87
C GLY A 180 2.52 -29.68 23.36
N TYR A 181 2.36 -30.41 22.25
CA TYR A 181 3.45 -31.16 21.60
C TYR A 181 4.02 -30.40 20.40
N PRO A 182 5.33 -30.53 20.10
CA PRO A 182 5.91 -29.93 18.92
C PRO A 182 5.39 -30.60 17.63
N LEU A 183 5.48 -29.87 16.52
CA LEU A 183 5.29 -30.38 15.18
C LEU A 183 6.57 -31.09 14.74
N THR A 184 6.51 -32.40 14.54
CA THR A 184 7.65 -33.20 14.07
C THR A 184 7.67 -33.23 12.55
N LEU A 185 8.78 -32.76 11.97
CA LEU A 185 9.02 -32.71 10.54
C LEU A 185 10.19 -33.63 10.20
N ILE A 186 9.96 -34.63 9.35
CA ILE A 186 11.00 -35.53 8.83
C ILE A 186 11.16 -35.25 7.34
N VAL A 187 12.37 -34.92 6.90
CA VAL A 187 12.68 -34.60 5.50
C VAL A 187 13.75 -35.57 4.97
N ALA A 188 13.62 -36.02 3.72
CA ALA A 188 14.56 -36.96 3.09
C ALA A 188 14.77 -36.66 1.59
N GLU A 189 16.01 -36.69 1.11
CA GLU A 189 16.31 -36.47 -0.33
C GLU A 189 15.93 -37.68 -1.20
N ASP A 190 16.10 -38.91 -0.69
CA ASP A 190 15.68 -40.14 -1.36
C ASP A 190 15.28 -41.23 -0.37
N ALA A 191 14.70 -42.33 -0.86
CA ALA A 191 14.19 -43.43 -0.01
C ALA A 191 15.27 -44.17 0.81
N SER A 192 16.54 -44.02 0.42
CA SER A 192 17.75 -44.57 1.06
C SER A 192 18.71 -43.50 1.60
N GLY A 193 18.29 -42.23 1.53
CA GLY A 193 19.15 -41.07 1.66
C GLY A 193 19.24 -40.57 3.09
N LEU A 194 19.94 -39.45 3.26
CA LEU A 194 20.02 -38.79 4.56
C LEU A 194 18.62 -38.30 4.97
N THR A 195 18.20 -38.67 6.17
CA THR A 195 16.97 -38.18 6.79
C THR A 195 17.30 -37.13 7.84
N THR A 196 16.55 -36.05 7.87
CA THR A 196 16.61 -35.04 8.93
C THR A 196 15.29 -35.02 9.67
N THR A 197 15.36 -35.10 10.99
CA THR A 197 14.19 -34.96 11.88
C THR A 197 14.30 -33.66 12.63
N CYS A 198 13.26 -32.84 12.56
CA CYS A 198 13.17 -31.53 13.19
C CYS A 198 11.92 -31.49 14.08
N GLU A 199 12.05 -30.85 15.24
CA GLU A 199 10.92 -30.59 16.14
C GLU A 199 10.69 -29.07 16.19
N ILE A 200 9.48 -28.65 15.83
CA ILE A 200 9.11 -27.24 15.74
C ILE A 200 8.13 -26.94 16.86
N ALA A 201 8.43 -25.92 17.66
CA ALA A 201 7.52 -25.47 18.72
C ALA A 201 6.18 -25.03 18.11
N THR A 202 5.09 -25.52 18.69
CA THR A 202 3.72 -25.10 18.40
C THR A 202 3.27 -24.14 19.49
N PHE A 203 2.35 -23.26 19.13
CA PHE A 203 1.74 -22.31 20.05
C PHE A 203 0.21 -22.39 19.95
N ASP A 204 -0.47 -21.91 20.97
CA ASP A 204 -1.92 -21.78 20.94
C ASP A 204 -2.32 -20.80 19.83
N ALA A 205 -3.35 -21.15 19.06
CA ALA A 205 -3.83 -20.33 17.95
C ALA A 205 -4.49 -19.06 18.46
N GLU A 206 -4.03 -17.91 17.99
CA GLU A 206 -4.67 -16.62 18.25
C GLU A 206 -5.83 -16.42 17.26
N PRO A 207 -6.99 -15.92 17.72
CA PRO A 207 -8.12 -15.65 16.83
C PRO A 207 -7.76 -14.53 15.85
N HIS A 208 -8.02 -14.76 14.56
CA HIS A 208 -7.80 -13.78 13.51
C HIS A 208 -9.00 -12.84 13.35
N LEU A 209 -8.74 -11.68 12.75
CA LEU A 209 -9.83 -10.83 12.27
C LEU A 209 -10.62 -11.55 11.16
N GLU A 210 -11.90 -11.78 11.40
CA GLU A 210 -12.80 -12.28 10.36
C GLU A 210 -13.09 -11.17 9.34
N LEU A 211 -12.73 -11.43 8.09
CA LEU A 211 -13.05 -10.58 6.95
C LEU A 211 -14.03 -11.34 6.04
N PRO A 212 -15.32 -11.44 6.40
CA PRO A 212 -16.29 -12.19 5.61
C PRO A 212 -16.53 -11.47 4.28
N PHE A 213 -16.24 -12.15 3.17
CA PHE A 213 -16.52 -11.61 1.83
C PHE A 213 -17.88 -12.13 1.37
N ASP A 214 -18.86 -11.24 1.25
CA ASP A 214 -20.19 -11.57 0.76
C ASP A 214 -20.21 -11.54 -0.78
N SER A 215 -20.51 -12.68 -1.39
CA SER A 215 -20.57 -12.77 -2.85
C SER A 215 -21.81 -12.07 -3.43
N ASP A 216 -22.86 -11.87 -2.63
CA ASP A 216 -24.08 -11.20 -3.05
C ASP A 216 -23.92 -9.67 -3.07
N GLN A 217 -22.92 -9.13 -2.37
CA GLN A 217 -22.58 -7.69 -2.32
C GLN A 217 -21.40 -7.33 -3.22
N MET A 218 -21.00 -8.24 -4.11
CA MET A 218 -19.86 -8.07 -5.00
C MET A 218 -20.15 -7.02 -6.08
N MET A 219 -19.36 -5.95 -6.12
CA MET A 219 -19.50 -4.86 -7.09
C MET A 219 -18.58 -5.01 -8.30
N LEU A 220 -17.40 -5.59 -8.08
CA LEU A 220 -16.37 -5.79 -9.11
C LEU A 220 -15.82 -7.21 -9.03
N LYS A 221 -15.71 -7.86 -10.20
CA LYS A 221 -15.05 -9.14 -10.37
C LYS A 221 -14.27 -9.21 -11.67
N ILE A 222 -13.00 -9.53 -11.53
CA ILE A 222 -12.05 -9.62 -12.63
C ILE A 222 -11.32 -10.95 -12.52
N ILE A 223 -11.20 -11.68 -13.63
CA ILE A 223 -10.28 -12.82 -13.73
C ILE A 223 -9.24 -12.47 -14.79
N LEU A 224 -7.98 -12.50 -14.40
CA LEU A 224 -6.84 -12.23 -15.28
C LEU A 224 -5.74 -13.27 -15.10
N LYS A 225 -4.83 -13.35 -16.07
CA LYS A 225 -3.59 -14.12 -15.90
C LYS A 225 -2.74 -13.48 -14.81
N SER A 226 -2.23 -14.27 -13.87
CA SER A 226 -1.44 -13.74 -12.74
C SER A 226 -0.20 -12.97 -13.18
N SER A 227 0.38 -13.30 -14.35
CA SER A 227 1.52 -12.58 -14.91
C SER A 227 1.24 -11.08 -15.10
N TRP A 228 0.04 -10.71 -15.53
CA TRP A 228 -0.29 -9.29 -15.76
C TRP A 228 -0.28 -8.49 -14.46
N LEU A 229 -0.88 -9.01 -13.38
CA LEU A 229 -0.84 -8.33 -12.08
C LEU A 229 0.56 -8.35 -11.47
N ARG A 230 1.30 -9.45 -11.64
CA ARG A 230 2.70 -9.54 -11.19
C ARG A 230 3.56 -8.48 -11.86
N ASP A 231 3.50 -8.38 -13.17
CA ASP A 231 4.33 -7.48 -13.96
C ASP A 231 3.98 -6.02 -13.58
N ALA A 232 2.69 -5.70 -13.49
CA ALA A 232 2.19 -4.42 -13.01
C ALA A 232 2.74 -4.03 -11.63
N LEU A 233 2.57 -4.90 -10.64
CA LEU A 233 3.04 -4.63 -9.28
C LEU A 233 4.58 -4.59 -9.17
N SER A 234 5.29 -5.23 -10.09
CA SER A 234 6.76 -5.23 -10.10
C SER A 234 7.38 -3.96 -10.70
N GLU A 235 6.61 -3.22 -11.51
CA GLU A 235 7.02 -1.94 -12.10
C GLU A 235 6.76 -0.75 -11.18
N LEU A 236 5.95 -0.94 -10.13
CA LEU A 236 5.66 0.12 -9.16
C LEU A 236 6.84 0.37 -8.22
N ASP A 237 7.07 1.63 -7.90
CA ASP A 237 8.09 2.05 -6.93
C ASP A 237 7.71 1.52 -5.54
N PRO A 238 8.62 0.83 -4.81
CA PRO A 238 8.44 0.50 -3.40
C PRO A 238 8.08 1.69 -2.48
N SER A 239 8.35 2.93 -2.91
CA SER A 239 7.96 4.16 -2.20
C SER A 239 6.48 4.53 -2.34
N CYS A 240 5.70 3.82 -3.17
CA CYS A 240 4.26 4.03 -3.26
C CYS A 240 3.57 3.73 -1.93
N ASP A 241 2.72 4.64 -1.47
CA ASP A 241 1.96 4.46 -0.23
C ASP A 241 0.62 3.77 -0.48
N LYS A 242 0.01 4.09 -1.64
CA LYS A 242 -1.38 3.77 -1.95
C LYS A 242 -1.51 3.18 -3.35
N LEU A 243 -2.29 2.10 -3.45
CA LEU A 243 -2.71 1.49 -4.71
C LEU A 243 -4.23 1.54 -4.81
N THR A 244 -4.75 2.03 -5.93
CA THR A 244 -6.19 2.21 -6.16
C THR A 244 -6.63 1.33 -7.32
N PHE A 245 -7.65 0.52 -7.09
CA PHE A 245 -8.33 -0.25 -8.12
C PHE A 245 -9.58 0.51 -8.55
N ILE A 246 -9.68 0.78 -9.84
CA ILE A 246 -10.80 1.49 -10.45
C ILE A 246 -11.44 0.57 -11.46
N GLY A 247 -12.71 0.24 -11.24
CA GLY A 247 -13.52 -0.54 -12.16
C GLY A 247 -14.59 0.34 -12.76
N ASN A 248 -14.71 0.36 -14.09
CA ASN A 248 -15.77 1.05 -14.79
C ASN A 248 -16.61 0.04 -15.58
N PRO A 249 -17.95 0.15 -15.55
CA PRO A 249 -18.80 -0.70 -16.34
C PRO A 249 -18.40 -0.60 -17.82
N SER A 250 -18.59 -1.68 -18.57
CA SER A 250 -18.43 -1.64 -20.01
C SER A 250 -19.58 -0.83 -20.62
N ASP A 251 -19.49 0.50 -20.53
CA ASP A 251 -20.42 1.39 -21.18
C ASP A 251 -20.44 1.07 -22.67
N VAL A 252 -21.60 0.59 -23.14
CA VAL A 252 -21.86 0.43 -24.57
C VAL A 252 -22.11 1.85 -25.11
N PRO A 253 -21.19 2.48 -25.87
CA PRO A 253 -21.37 3.85 -26.34
C PRO A 253 -22.33 3.91 -27.55
N ASP A 254 -23.31 2.99 -27.65
CA ASP A 254 -24.13 2.80 -28.85
C ASP A 254 -25.55 3.36 -28.72
N ALA A 255 -25.98 3.85 -27.56
CA ALA A 255 -27.35 4.37 -27.40
C ALA A 255 -27.65 5.64 -28.24
N GLY A 256 -26.63 6.32 -28.77
CA GLY A 256 -26.79 7.54 -29.60
C GLY A 256 -25.87 7.68 -30.82
N ALA A 257 -25.00 6.70 -31.10
CA ALA A 257 -24.00 6.80 -32.17
C ALA A 257 -24.47 6.15 -33.48
N HIS A 258 -25.00 6.97 -34.39
CA HIS A 258 -25.54 6.51 -35.68
C HIS A 258 -24.48 6.33 -36.78
N THR A 259 -23.26 6.87 -36.61
CA THR A 259 -22.22 6.83 -37.64
C THR A 259 -20.93 6.16 -37.16
N ALA A 260 -20.20 5.50 -38.07
CA ALA A 260 -18.92 4.84 -37.77
C ALA A 260 -17.88 5.81 -37.17
N ARG A 261 -17.89 7.08 -37.60
CA ARG A 261 -16.99 8.13 -37.09
C ARG A 261 -17.35 8.57 -35.66
N GLN A 262 -18.63 8.59 -35.31
CA GLN A 262 -19.08 8.86 -33.93
C GLN A 262 -18.73 7.70 -32.99
N ARG A 263 -18.91 6.45 -33.43
CA ARG A 263 -18.49 5.27 -32.65
C ARG A 263 -16.98 5.24 -32.41
N GLN A 264 -16.20 5.60 -33.42
CA GLN A 264 -14.74 5.69 -33.30
C GLN A 264 -14.31 6.80 -32.33
N ARG A 265 -14.97 7.96 -32.36
CA ARG A 265 -14.71 9.06 -31.42
C ARG A 265 -15.15 8.75 -29.99
N ALA A 266 -16.29 8.07 -29.82
CA ALA A 266 -16.78 7.63 -28.51
C ALA A 266 -15.83 6.58 -27.90
N ARG A 267 -15.30 5.65 -28.69
CA ARG A 267 -14.28 4.69 -28.23
C ARG A 267 -12.96 5.35 -27.81
N LEU A 268 -12.56 6.42 -28.48
CA LEU A 268 -11.39 7.22 -28.10
C LEU A 268 -11.60 8.05 -26.83
N GLN A 269 -12.86 8.22 -26.39
CA GLN A 269 -13.25 8.98 -25.19
C GLN A 269 -13.77 8.07 -24.07
N ALA A 270 -13.81 6.75 -24.28
CA ALA A 270 -14.31 5.80 -23.32
C ALA A 270 -13.30 5.61 -22.19
N GLN A 271 -13.78 5.59 -20.94
CA GLN A 271 -12.95 5.29 -19.79
C GLN A 271 -12.47 3.84 -19.85
N PRO A 272 -11.25 3.54 -19.35
CA PRO A 272 -10.76 2.17 -19.26
C PRO A 272 -11.66 1.36 -18.31
N ASN A 273 -11.91 0.10 -18.67
CA ASN A 273 -12.75 -0.78 -17.84
C ASN A 273 -12.11 -1.09 -16.51
N PHE A 274 -10.80 -1.28 -16.49
CA PHE A 274 -10.05 -1.50 -15.28
C PHE A 274 -8.79 -0.65 -15.30
N ARG A 275 -8.54 0.08 -14.21
CA ARG A 275 -7.36 0.88 -14.02
C ARG A 275 -6.75 0.59 -12.66
N ILE A 276 -5.42 0.44 -12.65
CA ILE A 276 -4.62 0.41 -11.43
C ILE A 276 -3.90 1.75 -11.34
N GLU A 277 -4.12 2.49 -10.27
CA GLU A 277 -3.45 3.77 -10.00
C GLU A 277 -2.60 3.63 -8.74
N ALA A 278 -1.30 3.87 -8.86
CA ALA A 278 -0.38 3.94 -7.73
C ALA A 278 0.00 5.40 -7.46
N THR A 279 -0.11 5.82 -6.20
CA THR A 279 0.27 7.16 -5.75
C THR A 279 1.52 7.05 -4.88
N GLY A 280 2.58 7.78 -5.26
CA GLY A 280 3.82 7.90 -4.49
C GLY A 280 4.26 9.36 -4.33
N THR A 281 5.31 9.58 -3.56
CA THR A 281 5.79 10.94 -3.21
C THR A 281 6.19 11.79 -4.43
N PHE A 282 6.66 11.15 -5.51
CA PHE A 282 7.21 11.83 -6.69
C PHE A 282 6.31 11.78 -7.92
N GLY A 283 5.09 11.26 -7.80
CA GLY A 283 4.12 11.20 -8.88
C GLY A 283 3.17 10.01 -8.77
N ASN A 284 2.23 9.95 -9.72
CA ASN A 284 1.27 8.86 -9.85
C ASN A 284 1.63 8.02 -11.07
N THR A 285 1.36 6.72 -10.99
CA THR A 285 1.46 5.79 -12.12
C THR A 285 0.09 5.20 -12.37
N GLU A 286 -0.37 5.26 -13.63
CA GLU A 286 -1.65 4.71 -14.06
C GLU A 286 -1.42 3.58 -15.06
N MET A 287 -2.11 2.45 -14.86
CA MET A 287 -2.07 1.29 -15.74
C MET A 287 -3.49 0.94 -16.17
N ASP A 288 -3.76 1.10 -17.46
CA ASP A 288 -5.09 0.89 -18.05
C ASP A 288 -5.19 -0.48 -18.72
N TYR A 289 -6.20 -1.24 -18.31
CA TYR A 289 -6.50 -2.57 -18.83
C TYR A 289 -7.81 -2.51 -19.62
N PRO A 290 -7.76 -2.69 -20.96
CA PRO A 290 -8.96 -2.80 -21.75
C PRO A 290 -9.69 -4.12 -21.46
N ASN A 291 -11.01 -4.16 -21.67
CA ASN A 291 -11.80 -5.39 -21.64
C ASN A 291 -11.52 -6.27 -22.87
N ASP A 292 -10.30 -6.79 -22.94
CA ASP A 292 -9.83 -7.76 -23.94
C ASP A 292 -9.65 -9.13 -23.29
N ARG A 293 -10.17 -10.18 -23.92
CA ARG A 293 -10.12 -11.56 -23.41
C ARG A 293 -8.70 -12.12 -23.29
N ASP A 294 -7.74 -11.57 -24.02
CA ASP A 294 -6.33 -12.00 -23.89
C ASP A 294 -5.68 -11.52 -22.59
N VAL A 295 -6.25 -10.46 -21.99
CA VAL A 295 -5.79 -9.79 -20.76
C VAL A 295 -6.72 -10.10 -19.60
N LEU A 296 -8.01 -9.79 -19.75
CA LEU A 296 -9.10 -10.02 -18.80
C LEU A 296 -9.97 -11.19 -19.30
N GLU A 297 -9.80 -12.37 -18.70
CA GLU A 297 -10.61 -13.55 -19.05
C GLU A 297 -12.09 -13.35 -18.71
N SER A 298 -12.38 -12.62 -17.62
CA SER A 298 -13.72 -12.16 -17.27
C SER A 298 -13.66 -10.79 -16.61
N PHE A 299 -14.67 -9.96 -16.89
CA PHE A 299 -14.86 -8.66 -16.26
C PHE A 299 -16.35 -8.44 -16.00
N GLU A 300 -16.72 -8.32 -14.74
CA GLU A 300 -18.06 -8.06 -14.24
C GLU A 300 -17.97 -6.83 -13.32
N CYS A 301 -18.66 -5.75 -13.67
CA CYS A 301 -18.62 -4.49 -12.92
C CYS A 301 -20.00 -3.84 -13.02
N GLU A 302 -20.71 -3.73 -11.89
CA GLU A 302 -22.09 -3.23 -11.87
C GLU A 302 -22.18 -1.71 -11.97
N ALA A 303 -21.26 -1.02 -11.30
CA ALA A 303 -21.17 0.44 -11.24
C ALA A 303 -19.70 0.86 -11.23
N SER A 304 -19.43 2.12 -11.56
CA SER A 304 -18.07 2.66 -11.43
C SER A 304 -17.66 2.63 -9.95
N VAL A 305 -16.56 1.94 -9.64
CA VAL A 305 -16.02 1.78 -8.30
C VAL A 305 -14.57 2.24 -8.25
N ARG A 306 -14.18 2.79 -7.10
CA ARG A 306 -12.82 3.24 -6.82
C ARG A 306 -12.50 2.92 -5.36
N PHE A 307 -11.56 2.03 -5.13
CA PHE A 307 -11.12 1.68 -3.77
C PHE A 307 -9.61 1.69 -3.68
N SER A 308 -9.09 2.31 -2.62
CA SER A 308 -7.66 2.42 -2.34
C SER A 308 -7.23 1.45 -1.24
N TYR A 309 -6.02 0.92 -1.35
CA TYR A 309 -5.42 -0.04 -0.43
C TYR A 309 -3.97 0.36 -0.14
N ARG A 310 -3.43 -0.06 1.02
CA ARG A 310 -2.00 0.13 1.31
C ARG A 310 -1.18 -0.65 0.29
N PHE A 311 -0.28 0.02 -0.41
CA PHE A 311 0.56 -0.65 -1.40
C PHE A 311 1.42 -1.75 -0.75
N SER A 312 1.94 -1.52 0.45
CA SER A 312 2.72 -2.51 1.21
C SER A 312 1.98 -3.83 1.45
N HIS A 313 0.66 -3.80 1.64
CA HIS A 313 -0.17 -5.00 1.81
C HIS A 313 -0.37 -5.73 0.49
N ILE A 314 -0.71 -5.00 -0.57
CA ILE A 314 -0.87 -5.59 -1.91
C ILE A 314 0.46 -6.18 -2.40
N ALA A 315 1.59 -5.53 -2.09
CA ALA A 315 2.92 -6.04 -2.40
C ALA A 315 3.23 -7.39 -1.73
N ARG A 316 2.59 -7.75 -0.60
CA ARG A 316 2.73 -9.09 0.03
C ARG A 316 2.26 -10.20 -0.90
N THR A 317 1.30 -9.93 -1.78
CA THR A 317 0.77 -10.90 -2.74
C THR A 317 1.76 -11.30 -3.83
N MET A 318 2.86 -10.54 -4.00
CA MET A 318 3.87 -10.79 -5.03
C MET A 318 4.44 -12.21 -4.97
N ARG A 319 4.63 -12.78 -3.78
CA ARG A 319 5.13 -14.16 -3.61
C ARG A 319 4.16 -15.20 -4.16
N ALA A 320 2.85 -15.01 -3.96
CA ALA A 320 1.82 -15.88 -4.52
C ALA A 320 1.76 -15.70 -6.05
N LEU A 321 1.76 -14.46 -6.52
CA LEU A 321 1.73 -14.09 -7.95
C LEU A 321 2.88 -14.66 -8.80
N GLN A 322 4.05 -14.87 -8.20
CA GLN A 322 5.20 -15.48 -8.88
C GLN A 322 4.94 -16.92 -9.31
N THR A 323 4.02 -17.62 -8.66
CA THR A 323 3.78 -19.06 -8.89
C THR A 323 2.35 -19.35 -9.38
N SER A 324 1.39 -18.47 -9.13
CA SER A 324 0.01 -18.64 -9.56
C SER A 324 -0.18 -18.50 -11.08
N VAL A 325 -1.24 -19.11 -11.59
CA VAL A 325 -1.59 -19.10 -13.02
C VAL A 325 -2.64 -18.04 -13.33
N LYS A 326 -3.68 -17.95 -12.48
CA LYS A 326 -4.81 -17.03 -12.64
C LYS A 326 -5.08 -16.32 -11.33
N THR A 327 -5.51 -15.08 -11.44
CA THR A 327 -5.93 -14.25 -10.31
C THR A 327 -7.39 -13.86 -10.50
N SER A 328 -8.22 -14.15 -9.49
CA SER A 328 -9.54 -13.55 -9.35
C SER A 328 -9.45 -12.39 -8.37
N LEU A 329 -9.72 -11.18 -8.86
CA LEU A 329 -9.84 -9.96 -8.08
C LEU A 329 -11.32 -9.67 -7.89
N ARG A 330 -11.77 -9.55 -6.65
CA ARG A 330 -13.15 -9.23 -6.29
C ARG A 330 -13.19 -8.13 -5.24
N ILE A 331 -14.13 -7.21 -5.37
CA ILE A 331 -14.37 -6.13 -4.40
C ILE A 331 -15.87 -6.04 -4.16
N ASP A 332 -16.26 -5.93 -2.90
CA ASP A 332 -17.65 -5.71 -2.49
C ASP A 332 -18.00 -4.22 -2.41
N ASN A 333 -19.22 -3.92 -1.95
CA ASN A 333 -19.72 -2.56 -1.75
C ASN A 333 -19.05 -1.80 -0.59
N GLU A 334 -18.49 -2.50 0.39
CA GLU A 334 -17.75 -1.92 1.53
C GLU A 334 -16.26 -1.69 1.21
N GLY A 335 -15.78 -2.21 0.08
CA GLY A 335 -14.40 -2.08 -0.36
C GLY A 335 -13.48 -3.16 0.21
N LEU A 336 -14.01 -4.27 0.74
CA LEU A 336 -13.19 -5.42 1.08
C LEU A 336 -12.69 -6.06 -0.21
N LEU A 337 -11.38 -6.10 -0.38
CA LEU A 337 -10.72 -6.75 -1.50
C LEU A 337 -10.51 -8.23 -1.20
N SER A 338 -10.88 -9.10 -2.13
CA SER A 338 -10.51 -10.52 -2.16
C SER A 338 -9.70 -10.81 -3.43
N LEU A 339 -8.43 -11.19 -3.25
CA LEU A 339 -7.53 -11.65 -4.30
C LEU A 339 -7.32 -13.15 -4.15
N GLN A 340 -7.89 -13.95 -5.06
CA GLN A 340 -7.69 -15.39 -5.09
C GLN A 340 -6.74 -15.80 -6.21
N PHE A 341 -5.65 -16.47 -5.84
CA PHE A 341 -4.60 -16.92 -6.72
C PHE A 341 -4.72 -18.44 -6.94
N LEU A 342 -5.04 -18.83 -8.16
CA LEU A 342 -5.09 -20.23 -8.57
C LEU A 342 -3.68 -20.77 -8.74
N MET A 343 -3.32 -21.80 -7.99
CA MET A 343 -1.99 -22.39 -8.02
C MET A 343 -1.91 -23.48 -9.09
N PRO A 344 -0.74 -23.72 -9.70
CA PRO A 344 -0.55 -24.83 -10.63
C PRO A 344 -0.95 -26.17 -9.99
N SER A 345 -1.38 -27.16 -10.76
CA SER A 345 -1.62 -28.50 -10.22
C SER A 345 -0.29 -29.20 -9.90
N SER A 346 -0.24 -29.98 -8.82
CA SER A 346 0.93 -30.77 -8.41
C SER A 346 1.22 -31.95 -9.35
N ALA A 347 0.24 -32.39 -10.17
CA ALA A 347 0.36 -33.55 -11.05
C ALA A 347 0.04 -33.20 -12.53
N PRO A 348 0.99 -33.35 -13.47
CA PRO A 348 0.76 -33.07 -14.90
C PRO A 348 0.14 -34.24 -15.67
N ARG A 349 -0.25 -35.35 -15.02
CA ARG A 349 -0.80 -36.54 -15.68
C ARG A 349 -2.00 -37.03 -14.90
N MET A 350 -3.15 -37.11 -15.59
CA MET A 350 -4.47 -37.40 -15.04
C MET A 350 -5.08 -36.18 -14.33
N ASN A 351 -5.69 -35.27 -15.11
CA ASN A 351 -6.80 -34.46 -14.61
C ASN A 351 -8.08 -35.26 -14.87
N PRO A 352 -8.51 -36.18 -13.97
CA PRO A 352 -9.90 -36.54 -13.96
C PRO A 352 -10.70 -35.27 -13.64
N VAL A 353 -11.81 -35.08 -14.33
CA VAL A 353 -12.75 -33.99 -14.07
C VAL A 353 -13.12 -34.04 -12.58
N GLY A 354 -12.74 -33.02 -11.80
CA GLY A 354 -13.14 -32.88 -10.39
C GLY A 354 -12.03 -32.70 -9.34
N VAL A 355 -10.74 -32.62 -9.72
CA VAL A 355 -9.68 -32.27 -8.73
C VAL A 355 -9.75 -30.78 -8.41
N THR A 356 -9.92 -30.45 -7.13
CA THR A 356 -9.92 -29.08 -6.61
C THR A 356 -8.50 -28.52 -6.62
N SER A 357 -8.22 -27.57 -7.51
CA SER A 357 -6.93 -26.87 -7.49
C SER A 357 -6.76 -26.09 -6.19
N ASN A 358 -5.58 -26.21 -5.57
CA ASN A 358 -5.22 -25.37 -4.43
C ASN A 358 -5.16 -23.90 -4.83
N PHE A 359 -5.47 -23.03 -3.88
CA PHE A 359 -5.45 -21.59 -4.10
C PHE A 359 -5.00 -20.86 -2.84
N ILE A 360 -4.51 -19.65 -3.07
CA ILE A 360 -4.16 -18.71 -2.02
C ILE A 360 -5.14 -17.54 -2.11
N GLU A 361 -5.75 -17.16 -0.99
CA GLU A 361 -6.64 -16.02 -0.91
C GLU A 361 -6.04 -14.94 -0.02
N PHE A 362 -6.03 -13.70 -0.51
CA PHE A 362 -5.74 -12.53 0.30
C PHE A 362 -7.00 -11.69 0.46
N ARG A 363 -7.35 -11.33 1.69
CA ARG A 363 -8.40 -10.38 2.00
C ARG A 363 -7.78 -9.12 2.60
N CYS A 364 -8.15 -7.96 2.09
CA CYS A 364 -7.60 -6.67 2.51
C CYS A 364 -8.71 -5.64 2.65
N LEU A 365 -8.73 -4.92 3.77
CA LEU A 365 -9.62 -3.79 3.96
C LEU A 365 -9.17 -2.61 3.08
N ALA A 366 -10.14 -1.90 2.51
CA ALA A 366 -9.89 -0.61 1.88
C ALA A 366 -9.37 0.41 2.90
N LEU A 367 -8.60 1.36 2.41
CA LEU A 367 -8.29 2.58 3.13
C LEU A 367 -9.55 3.44 3.16
N GLU A 368 -9.93 3.86 4.36
CA GLU A 368 -10.90 4.95 4.50
C GLU A 368 -10.30 6.19 3.82
N GLU A 369 -11.02 6.76 2.86
CA GLU A 369 -10.75 8.13 2.47
C GLU A 369 -11.16 9.00 3.66
N ASP A 370 -10.17 9.52 4.39
CA ASP A 370 -10.42 10.41 5.54
C ASP A 370 -11.49 11.43 5.16
N PRO A 371 -12.46 11.72 6.05
CA PRO A 371 -13.57 12.60 5.73
C PRO A 371 -12.99 13.94 5.29
N SER A 372 -13.06 14.17 4.00
CA SER A 372 -12.47 15.29 3.26
C SER A 372 -12.70 16.64 3.95
N ALA A 373 -13.85 16.77 4.64
CA ALA A 373 -14.22 17.92 5.44
C ALA A 373 -13.30 18.19 6.65
N SER A 374 -12.87 17.18 7.43
CA SER A 374 -12.01 17.43 8.61
C SER A 374 -10.64 17.94 8.19
N THR A 375 -10.11 17.41 7.09
CA THR A 375 -8.88 17.92 6.47
C THR A 375 -9.07 19.34 6.01
N ALA A 376 -10.12 19.62 5.22
CA ALA A 376 -10.40 20.97 4.72
C ALA A 376 -10.53 21.98 5.88
N LEU A 377 -11.23 21.62 6.95
CA LEU A 377 -11.37 22.45 8.15
C LEU A 377 -10.04 22.61 8.90
N THR A 378 -9.20 21.59 8.98
CA THR A 378 -7.88 21.67 9.61
C THR A 378 -6.94 22.59 8.81
N VAL A 379 -6.99 22.54 7.48
CA VAL A 379 -6.21 23.45 6.62
C VAL A 379 -6.67 24.90 6.81
N VAL A 380 -7.98 25.14 6.83
CA VAL A 380 -8.54 26.49 6.94
C VAL A 380 -8.37 27.08 8.34
N PHE A 381 -8.61 26.30 9.40
CA PHE A 381 -8.68 26.81 10.78
C PHE A 381 -7.54 26.38 11.69
N GLY A 382 -6.66 25.46 11.27
CA GLY A 382 -5.59 24.94 12.11
C GLY A 382 -4.60 26.03 12.57
N GLY A 383 -4.35 27.03 11.72
CA GLY A 383 -3.51 28.18 12.08
C GLY A 383 -4.14 29.09 13.14
N GLU A 384 -5.45 29.33 13.05
CA GLU A 384 -6.20 30.04 14.10
C GLU A 384 -6.23 29.23 15.41
N GLY A 385 -6.47 27.92 15.33
CA GLY A 385 -6.45 27.03 16.49
C GLY A 385 -5.14 27.10 17.27
N LEU A 386 -4.01 27.32 16.60
CA LEU A 386 -2.71 27.53 17.23
C LEU A 386 -2.52 28.95 17.76
N THR A 387 -2.85 29.98 16.99
CA THR A 387 -2.51 31.38 17.32
C THR A 387 -3.45 32.02 18.32
N CYS A 388 -4.76 31.76 18.21
CA CYS A 388 -5.81 32.35 19.02
C CYS A 388 -5.63 32.14 20.54
N PRO A 389 -5.26 30.94 21.05
CA PRO A 389 -4.97 30.74 22.46
C PRO A 389 -3.84 31.62 23.01
N TYR A 390 -2.78 31.86 22.23
CA TYR A 390 -1.67 32.73 22.64
C TYR A 390 -2.03 34.21 22.61
N LEU A 391 -2.95 34.61 21.72
CA LEU A 391 -3.48 35.97 21.65
C LEU A 391 -4.62 36.22 22.64
N MET A 392 -5.12 35.18 23.33
CA MET A 392 -6.28 35.23 24.21
C MET A 392 -7.57 35.70 23.50
N VAL A 393 -7.71 35.34 22.22
CA VAL A 393 -8.88 35.63 21.38
C VAL A 393 -9.53 34.29 21.00
N PRO A 394 -10.87 34.16 20.97
CA PRO A 394 -11.50 32.94 20.48
C PRO A 394 -11.29 32.77 18.96
N PRO A 395 -11.00 31.56 18.46
CA PRO A 395 -10.99 31.27 17.03
C PRO A 395 -12.31 31.59 16.33
N SER A 396 -12.27 31.96 15.05
CA SER A 396 -13.45 32.40 14.30
C SER A 396 -14.54 31.32 14.21
N PHE A 397 -14.14 30.06 14.05
CA PHE A 397 -15.03 28.90 13.99
C PHE A 397 -15.77 28.62 15.31
N MET A 398 -15.27 29.11 16.46
CA MET A 398 -15.97 29.02 17.75
C MET A 398 -17.02 30.12 17.92
N VAL A 399 -16.87 31.23 17.18
CA VAL A 399 -17.78 32.38 17.23
C VAL A 399 -18.91 32.22 16.20
N SER A 400 -18.63 31.65 15.03
CA SER A 400 -19.62 31.44 13.95
C SER A 400 -19.39 30.12 13.21
N GLY A 401 -20.46 29.32 13.11
CA GLY A 401 -20.46 28.08 12.34
C GLY A 401 -20.66 28.27 10.83
N ILE A 402 -20.92 29.50 10.35
CA ILE A 402 -21.26 29.75 8.94
C ILE A 402 -20.11 29.36 8.01
N VAL A 403 -18.88 29.77 8.33
CA VAL A 403 -17.70 29.49 7.49
C VAL A 403 -17.32 28.01 7.54
N PRO A 404 -17.28 27.33 8.71
CA PRO A 404 -17.11 25.88 8.76
C PRO A 404 -18.15 25.10 7.94
N ILE A 405 -19.44 25.46 8.04
CA ILE A 405 -20.52 24.81 7.27
C ILE A 405 -20.30 25.04 5.78
N PHE A 406 -19.95 26.26 5.36
CA PHE A 406 -19.69 26.59 3.97
C PHE A 406 -18.56 25.72 3.38
N TYR A 407 -17.42 25.61 4.06
CA TYR A 407 -16.32 24.75 3.60
C TYR A 407 -16.69 23.27 3.60
N THR A 408 -17.46 22.81 4.60
CA THR A 408 -17.94 21.42 4.65
C THR A 408 -18.88 21.10 3.49
N VAL A 409 -19.79 22.02 3.13
CA VAL A 409 -20.71 21.85 2.00
C VAL A 409 -19.96 21.86 0.67
N ILE A 410 -19.01 22.79 0.49
CA ILE A 410 -18.16 22.79 -0.71
C ILE A 410 -17.40 21.48 -0.83
N GLN A 411 -16.82 21.01 0.27
CA GLN A 411 -16.07 19.77 0.26
C GLN A 411 -16.96 18.58 -0.07
N GLY A 412 -18.17 18.50 0.49
CA GLY A 412 -19.15 17.49 0.12
C GLY A 412 -19.53 17.52 -1.36
N ILE A 413 -19.61 18.71 -1.99
CA ILE A 413 -19.84 18.82 -3.44
C ILE A 413 -18.64 18.29 -4.23
N VAL A 414 -17.41 18.55 -3.78
CA VAL A 414 -16.19 18.04 -4.41
C VAL A 414 -16.12 16.52 -4.29
N ASP A 415 -16.46 15.95 -3.13
CA ASP A 415 -16.43 14.50 -2.91
C ASP A 415 -17.50 13.78 -3.75
N MET A 416 -18.62 14.44 -4.07
CA MET A 416 -19.63 13.91 -4.98
C MET A 416 -19.27 14.09 -6.47
N ALA A 417 -18.19 14.80 -6.80
CA ALA A 417 -17.80 15.02 -8.18
C ALA A 417 -17.06 13.78 -8.73
N PRO A 418 -17.51 13.19 -9.86
CA PRO A 418 -16.94 11.94 -10.40
C PRO A 418 -15.49 12.08 -10.88
N SER A 419 -15.05 13.30 -11.22
CA SER A 419 -13.67 13.62 -11.57
C SER A 419 -13.47 15.14 -11.52
N VAL A 420 -12.34 15.60 -10.96
CA VAL A 420 -11.94 17.00 -11.07
C VAL A 420 -11.40 17.24 -12.50
N PRO A 421 -11.88 18.26 -13.25
CA PRO A 421 -11.37 18.54 -14.59
C PRO A 421 -9.86 18.77 -14.61
N GLU A 422 -9.17 18.26 -15.64
CA GLU A 422 -7.73 18.47 -15.81
C GLU A 422 -7.38 19.96 -15.82
N MET A 423 -6.34 20.32 -15.06
CA MET A 423 -5.91 21.70 -14.90
C MET A 423 -5.21 22.19 -16.17
N PHE A 424 -5.74 23.22 -16.81
CA PHE A 424 -5.07 23.95 -17.89
C PHE A 424 -5.10 25.46 -17.64
N PHE A 425 -4.07 26.16 -18.11
CA PHE A 425 -3.77 27.57 -17.80
C PHE A 425 -4.97 28.54 -17.89
N ALA A 426 -5.90 28.32 -18.82
CA ALA A 426 -7.08 29.18 -18.97
C ALA A 426 -8.09 29.04 -17.82
N MET A 427 -8.14 27.88 -17.16
CA MET A 427 -8.96 27.64 -15.95
C MET A 427 -8.25 28.07 -14.67
N GLU A 428 -6.91 27.99 -14.63
CA GLU A 428 -6.12 28.38 -13.45
C GLU A 428 -6.04 29.89 -13.24
N LEU A 429 -5.98 30.68 -14.32
CA LEU A 429 -5.81 32.13 -14.20
C LEU A 429 -6.97 32.80 -13.45
N PRO A 430 -8.26 32.53 -13.77
CA PRO A 430 -9.37 33.08 -12.99
C PRO A 430 -9.40 32.59 -11.53
N LEU A 431 -9.07 31.31 -11.30
CA LEU A 431 -9.05 30.71 -9.96
C LEU A 431 -7.93 31.28 -9.08
N SER A 432 -6.74 31.53 -9.65
CA SER A 432 -5.61 32.15 -8.94
C SER A 432 -5.89 33.59 -8.52
N VAL A 433 -6.71 34.32 -9.30
CA VAL A 433 -7.18 35.66 -8.92
C VAL A 433 -8.14 35.58 -7.74
N LEU A 434 -9.10 34.65 -7.78
CA LEU A 434 -10.02 34.40 -6.66
C LEU A 434 -9.28 33.97 -5.38
N ASP A 435 -8.29 33.08 -5.49
CA ASP A 435 -7.40 32.69 -4.38
C ASP A 435 -6.59 33.88 -3.86
N GLY A 436 -6.07 34.73 -4.74
CA GLY A 436 -5.39 35.97 -4.36
C GLY A 436 -6.29 36.92 -3.56
N PHE A 437 -7.56 37.04 -3.93
CA PHE A 437 -8.54 37.87 -3.21
C PHE A 437 -8.94 37.26 -1.86
N SER A 438 -9.20 35.96 -1.78
CA SER A 438 -9.55 35.29 -0.52
C SER A 438 -8.38 35.33 0.48
N ARG A 439 -7.15 35.11 0.01
CA ARG A 439 -5.93 35.26 0.83
C ARG A 439 -5.70 36.71 1.26
N ALA A 440 -5.95 37.70 0.40
CA ALA A 440 -5.84 39.10 0.77
C ALA A 440 -6.83 39.48 1.88
N PHE A 441 -8.06 38.96 1.84
CA PHE A 441 -9.04 39.16 2.91
C PHE A 441 -8.53 38.59 4.24
N LEU A 442 -8.01 37.36 4.25
CA LEU A 442 -7.43 36.75 5.45
C LEU A 442 -6.27 37.60 6.02
N LEU A 443 -5.31 37.98 5.17
CA LEU A 443 -4.07 38.65 5.60
C LEU A 443 -4.24 40.13 5.95
N CYS A 444 -5.21 40.82 5.36
CA CYS A 444 -5.43 42.25 5.57
C CYS A 444 -6.59 42.56 6.52
N ASP A 445 -7.66 41.76 6.50
CA ASP A 445 -8.90 42.09 7.21
C ASP A 445 -9.14 41.20 8.44
N LEU A 446 -8.67 39.95 8.45
CA LEU A 446 -8.88 39.04 9.58
C LEU A 446 -7.72 39.07 10.58
N ILE A 447 -6.48 38.91 10.12
CA ILE A 447 -5.31 38.76 10.99
C ILE A 447 -4.91 40.09 11.68
N PRO A 448 -4.86 41.25 11.00
CA PRO A 448 -4.39 42.47 11.65
C PRO A 448 -5.24 42.89 12.86
N PRO A 449 -6.59 42.86 12.81
CA PRO A 449 -7.42 43.13 13.99
C PRO A 449 -7.18 42.19 15.17
N MET A 450 -6.86 40.92 14.95
CA MET A 450 -6.56 39.96 16.02
C MET A 450 -5.39 40.41 16.90
N VAL A 451 -4.45 41.16 16.32
CA VAL A 451 -3.27 41.69 17.01
C VAL A 451 -3.48 43.13 17.44
N THR A 452 -3.92 44.02 16.54
CA THR A 452 -4.00 45.47 16.82
C THR A 452 -5.11 45.84 17.80
N GLN A 453 -6.18 45.05 17.88
CA GLN A 453 -7.28 45.26 18.84
C GLN A 453 -7.06 44.50 20.16
N ASN A 454 -5.90 43.88 20.35
CA ASN A 454 -5.60 43.15 21.57
C ASN A 454 -5.53 44.11 22.78
N ALA A 455 -6.08 43.68 23.91
CA ALA A 455 -6.11 44.45 25.15
C ALA A 455 -4.70 44.77 25.71
N SER A 456 -3.70 43.95 25.39
CA SER A 456 -2.31 44.16 25.80
C SER A 456 -1.57 45.06 24.81
N SER A 457 -1.09 46.22 25.27
CA SER A 457 -0.29 47.15 24.46
C SER A 457 1.03 46.54 23.97
N ALA A 458 1.60 45.58 24.73
CA ALA A 458 2.80 44.87 24.33
C ALA A 458 2.57 43.96 23.11
N ILE A 459 1.34 43.46 22.93
CA ILE A 459 0.94 42.62 21.80
C ILE A 459 0.51 43.51 20.63
N SER A 460 -0.38 44.47 20.89
CA SER A 460 -0.98 45.29 19.83
C SER A 460 -0.03 46.27 19.17
N ALA A 461 1.03 46.73 19.86
CA ALA A 461 2.05 47.61 19.28
C ALA A 461 3.23 46.84 18.64
N SER A 462 3.33 45.53 18.84
CA SER A 462 4.49 44.74 18.41
C SER A 462 4.39 44.30 16.95
N PRO A 463 5.31 44.75 16.06
CA PRO A 463 5.31 44.34 14.65
C PRO A 463 5.65 42.85 14.49
N TRP A 464 6.48 42.31 15.38
CA TRP A 464 6.82 40.88 15.37
C TRP A 464 5.62 40.01 15.69
N THR A 465 4.75 40.44 16.62
CA THR A 465 3.54 39.68 16.93
C THR A 465 2.60 39.62 15.73
N LEU A 466 2.49 40.70 14.96
CA LEU A 466 1.71 40.74 13.73
C LEU A 466 2.27 39.81 12.65
N LEU A 467 3.60 39.84 12.43
CA LEU A 467 4.26 39.01 11.41
C LEU A 467 4.26 37.51 11.76
N VAL A 468 4.50 37.16 13.04
CA VAL A 468 4.44 35.77 13.50
C VAL A 468 3.02 35.24 13.48
N THR A 469 2.04 36.04 13.91
CA THR A 469 0.62 35.66 13.84
C THR A 469 0.20 35.43 12.39
N SER A 470 0.58 36.29 11.45
CA SER A 470 0.26 36.07 10.03
C SER A 470 0.91 34.83 9.44
N LEU A 471 2.17 34.56 9.79
CA LEU A 471 2.87 33.35 9.38
C LEU A 471 2.15 32.08 9.86
N VAL A 472 1.79 32.02 11.15
CA VAL A 472 1.20 30.81 11.75
C VAL A 472 -0.29 30.70 11.45
N ALA A 473 -1.05 31.79 11.45
CA ALA A 473 -2.48 31.74 11.19
C ALA A 473 -2.80 31.38 9.72
N ALA A 474 -2.02 31.88 8.77
CA ALA A 474 -2.24 31.59 7.35
C ALA A 474 -1.71 30.21 6.92
N ASN A 475 -0.60 29.74 7.50
CA ASN A 475 0.06 28.51 7.06
C ASN A 475 -0.02 27.35 8.05
N GLY A 476 -0.39 27.62 9.31
CA GLY A 476 -0.35 26.64 10.40
C GLY A 476 -1.22 25.41 10.16
N GLY A 477 -2.36 25.57 9.47
CA GLY A 477 -3.20 24.44 9.07
C GLY A 477 -2.45 23.47 8.15
N PHE A 478 -1.80 23.98 7.10
CA PHE A 478 -1.02 23.18 6.15
C PHE A 478 0.20 22.51 6.80
N PHE A 479 0.86 23.23 7.72
CA PHE A 479 1.94 22.66 8.51
C PHE A 479 1.47 21.50 9.38
N LEU A 480 0.32 21.65 10.06
CA LEU A 480 -0.24 20.61 10.90
C LEU A 480 -0.71 19.41 10.09
N THR A 481 -1.30 19.61 8.91
CA THR A 481 -1.69 18.50 8.02
C THR A 481 -0.51 17.66 7.59
N ASN A 482 0.61 18.30 7.27
CA ASN A 482 1.82 17.60 6.89
C ASN A 482 2.55 17.00 8.11
N LEU A 483 2.62 17.74 9.23
CA LEU A 483 3.32 17.32 10.45
C LEU A 483 2.68 16.09 11.10
N PHE A 484 1.36 16.03 11.14
CA PHE A 484 0.62 14.90 11.71
C PHE A 484 0.23 13.85 10.68
N SER A 485 0.69 14.00 9.44
CA SER A 485 0.43 13.03 8.39
C SER A 485 -1.08 12.83 8.16
N PHE A 486 -1.90 13.89 8.34
CA PHE A 486 -3.36 13.86 8.21
C PHE A 486 -3.84 13.49 6.79
N MET A 487 -2.97 13.59 5.79
CA MET A 487 -3.26 13.24 4.40
C MET A 487 -2.73 11.87 3.99
N ASN A 488 -2.00 11.19 4.87
CA ASN A 488 -1.51 9.85 4.56
C ASN A 488 -2.44 8.82 5.20
N PRO A 489 -2.65 7.68 4.53
CA PRO A 489 -3.51 6.60 5.04
C PRO A 489 -2.93 5.89 6.28
N THR A 490 -1.77 6.30 6.79
CA THR A 490 -1.11 5.75 7.97
C THR A 490 -1.71 6.33 9.25
N PRO A 491 -1.65 5.61 10.39
CA PRO A 491 -1.94 6.21 11.69
C PRO A 491 -1.18 7.53 11.86
N LEU A 492 -1.78 8.51 12.54
CA LEU A 492 -1.18 9.83 12.78
C LEU A 492 0.26 9.65 13.27
N ALA A 493 1.21 10.07 12.43
CA ALA A 493 2.63 9.93 12.66
C ALA A 493 3.28 11.30 12.49
N LEU A 494 4.24 11.60 13.36
CA LEU A 494 4.99 12.84 13.26
C LEU A 494 5.94 12.77 12.05
N GLN A 495 5.69 13.60 11.04
CA GLN A 495 6.51 13.70 9.83
C GLN A 495 7.12 15.09 9.71
N THR A 496 8.28 15.21 9.07
CA THR A 496 8.89 16.51 8.78
C THR A 496 8.18 17.16 7.58
N PRO A 497 7.47 18.30 7.76
CA PRO A 497 6.77 18.97 6.67
C PRO A 497 7.72 19.34 5.51
N PRO A 498 7.27 19.27 4.24
CA PRO A 498 8.08 19.59 3.06
C PRO A 498 8.75 20.97 3.13
N GLU A 499 8.11 21.95 3.76
CA GLU A 499 8.61 23.31 3.91
C GLU A 499 9.84 23.40 4.83
N LEU A 500 9.99 22.44 5.74
CA LEU A 500 11.14 22.32 6.66
C LEU A 500 12.24 21.40 6.11
N GLN A 501 12.01 20.74 4.97
CA GLN A 501 13.02 19.98 4.26
C GLN A 501 13.97 20.90 3.49
N ALA A 502 15.07 20.35 2.95
CA ALA A 502 16.06 21.13 2.21
C ALA A 502 15.40 21.92 1.06
N TYR A 503 15.68 23.23 0.97
CA TYR A 503 15.09 24.19 0.02
C TYR A 503 13.59 24.50 0.20
N GLY A 504 12.89 23.91 1.17
CA GLY A 504 11.48 24.19 1.44
C GLY A 504 11.17 25.65 1.79
N TRP A 505 12.14 26.39 2.36
CA TRP A 505 12.04 27.83 2.65
C TRP A 505 11.89 28.72 1.42
N THR A 506 12.15 28.20 0.22
CA THR A 506 11.98 28.93 -1.04
C THR A 506 10.52 28.99 -1.50
N THR A 507 9.63 28.20 -0.88
CA THR A 507 8.20 28.16 -1.20
C THR A 507 7.55 29.51 -0.93
N ALA A 508 6.78 30.00 -1.90
CA ALA A 508 6.11 31.29 -1.78
C ALA A 508 5.08 31.30 -0.64
N ASP A 509 4.45 30.15 -0.36
CA ASP A 509 3.45 30.02 0.70
C ASP A 509 4.03 30.34 2.08
N LEU A 510 5.32 30.05 2.33
CA LEU A 510 5.95 30.29 3.62
C LEU A 510 6.08 31.79 3.96
N TRP A 511 6.58 32.60 3.04
CA TRP A 511 6.90 34.01 3.31
C TRP A 511 5.87 35.01 2.78
N CYS A 512 4.93 34.61 1.90
CA CYS A 512 3.97 35.54 1.33
C CYS A 512 3.02 36.13 2.39
N ALA A 513 2.57 35.32 3.35
CA ALA A 513 1.66 35.74 4.42
C ALA A 513 2.24 36.89 5.27
N PRO A 514 3.43 36.76 5.90
CA PRO A 514 4.02 37.85 6.67
C PRO A 514 4.42 39.04 5.80
N LEU A 515 4.89 38.80 4.55
CA LEU A 515 5.25 39.89 3.64
C LEU A 515 4.04 40.79 3.31
N VAL A 516 2.92 40.18 2.91
CA VAL A 516 1.72 40.91 2.49
C VAL A 516 1.07 41.60 3.68
N THR A 517 1.00 40.93 4.84
CA THR A 517 0.52 41.54 6.09
C THR A 517 1.38 42.74 6.48
N GLY A 518 2.71 42.64 6.34
CA GLY A 518 3.65 43.74 6.59
C GLY A 518 3.47 44.91 5.62
N ILE A 519 3.27 44.65 4.33
CA ILE A 519 2.98 45.70 3.32
C ILE A 519 1.67 46.40 3.64
N TYR A 520 0.62 45.65 3.98
CA TYR A 520 -0.66 46.21 4.39
C TYR A 520 -0.50 47.10 5.63
N ALA A 521 0.22 46.62 6.65
CA ALA A 521 0.47 47.36 7.87
C ALA A 521 1.29 48.64 7.64
N LEU A 522 2.27 48.59 6.73
CA LEU A 522 3.07 49.74 6.28
C LEU A 522 2.20 50.81 5.62
N LEU A 523 1.29 50.42 4.73
CA LEU A 523 0.45 51.35 3.98
C LEU A 523 -0.65 51.97 4.85
N THR A 524 -1.24 51.18 5.76
CA THR A 524 -2.36 51.60 6.61
C THR A 524 -1.95 52.20 7.95
N HIS A 525 -0.65 52.18 8.28
CA HIS A 525 -0.11 52.59 9.58
C HIS A 525 -0.72 51.78 10.75
N ALA A 526 -0.89 50.47 10.56
CA ALA A 526 -1.60 49.61 11.52
C ALA A 526 -0.98 49.60 12.93
N GLN A 527 0.32 49.89 13.06
CA GLN A 527 1.03 50.08 14.34
C GLN A 527 2.02 51.24 14.22
N PRO A 528 2.43 51.89 15.34
CA PRO A 528 3.33 53.04 15.32
C PRO A 528 4.65 52.79 14.55
N PHE A 529 5.23 51.59 14.72
CA PHE A 529 6.44 51.16 14.00
C PHE A 529 6.29 51.24 12.48
N TRP A 530 5.12 50.85 11.95
CA TRP A 530 4.87 50.84 10.51
C TRP A 530 4.67 52.25 9.96
N ALA A 531 4.09 53.17 10.73
CA ALA A 531 4.00 54.58 10.35
C ALA A 531 5.39 55.21 10.19
N GLU A 532 6.28 55.01 11.16
CA GLU A 532 7.67 55.47 11.09
C GLU A 532 8.42 54.83 9.92
N SER A 533 8.24 53.52 9.71
CA SER A 533 8.85 52.80 8.59
C SER A 533 8.36 53.32 7.23
N HIS A 534 7.07 53.64 7.10
CA HIS A 534 6.51 54.18 5.85
C HIS A 534 7.14 55.54 5.53
N THR A 535 7.32 56.41 6.52
CA THR A 535 8.01 57.70 6.32
C THR A 535 9.45 57.50 5.84
N LEU A 536 10.22 56.62 6.49
CA LEU A 536 11.61 56.32 6.11
C LEU A 536 11.71 55.75 4.69
N VAL A 537 10.81 54.84 4.31
CA VAL A 537 10.79 54.25 2.96
C VAL A 537 10.47 55.31 1.90
N THR A 538 9.51 56.19 2.14
CA THR A 538 9.19 57.26 1.18
C THR A 538 10.29 58.31 1.04
N GLU A 539 11.02 58.60 2.12
CA GLU A 539 12.21 59.46 2.09
C GLU A 539 13.34 58.81 1.29
N LEU A 540 13.58 57.51 1.50
CA LEU A 540 14.60 56.75 0.78
C LEU A 540 14.30 56.66 -0.73
N LEU A 541 13.02 56.57 -1.09
CA LEU A 541 12.57 56.53 -2.49
C LEU A 541 12.53 57.91 -3.16
N GLY A 542 12.85 58.99 -2.44
CA GLY A 542 12.82 60.35 -2.97
C GLY A 542 11.41 60.86 -3.29
N MET A 543 10.38 60.22 -2.72
CA MET A 543 8.97 60.54 -2.94
C MET A 543 8.39 61.45 -1.84
N SER A 544 9.20 61.84 -0.85
CA SER A 544 8.76 62.69 0.25
C SER A 544 8.64 64.16 -0.15
N VAL A 545 7.56 64.80 0.30
CA VAL A 545 7.40 66.26 0.23
C VAL A 545 7.93 66.83 1.54
N GLN A 546 8.97 67.66 1.47
CA GLN A 546 9.60 68.27 2.64
C GLN A 546 8.56 68.89 3.59
N GLY A 547 8.47 68.35 4.81
CA GLY A 547 7.66 68.89 5.90
C GLY A 547 6.22 68.37 6.04
N LYS A 548 5.80 67.34 5.29
CA LYS A 548 4.51 66.67 5.50
C LYS A 548 4.68 65.22 5.93
N PRO A 549 4.03 64.76 7.02
CA PRO A 549 4.00 63.34 7.36
C PRO A 549 3.27 62.58 6.24
N VAL A 550 3.75 61.37 5.92
CA VAL A 550 3.09 60.49 4.96
C VAL A 550 1.73 60.12 5.53
N GLU A 551 0.66 60.31 4.76
CA GLU A 551 -0.69 59.93 5.19
C GLU A 551 -0.90 58.42 4.99
N PRO A 552 -1.66 57.77 5.89
CA PRO A 552 -2.02 56.36 5.70
C PRO A 552 -2.91 56.22 4.46
N VAL A 553 -2.64 55.17 3.68
CA VAL A 553 -3.48 54.78 2.55
C VAL A 553 -4.77 54.19 3.10
N ASP A 554 -5.88 54.42 2.41
CA ASP A 554 -7.16 53.82 2.79
C ASP A 554 -7.05 52.28 2.77
N PRO A 555 -7.66 51.59 3.76
CA PRO A 555 -7.57 50.13 3.87
C PRO A 555 -8.01 49.37 2.62
N GLU A 556 -8.97 49.90 1.86
CA GLU A 556 -9.49 49.25 0.66
C GLU A 556 -8.46 49.28 -0.47
N THR A 557 -7.81 50.42 -0.73
CA THR A 557 -6.75 50.56 -1.72
C THR A 557 -5.50 49.78 -1.32
N ALA A 558 -5.13 49.81 -0.03
CA ALA A 558 -4.01 49.02 0.49
C ALA A 558 -4.24 47.52 0.29
N ARG A 559 -5.46 47.03 0.54
CA ARG A 559 -5.86 45.64 0.30
C ARG A 559 -5.89 45.28 -1.18
N ALA A 560 -6.42 46.15 -2.04
CA ALA A 560 -6.40 45.94 -3.49
C ALA A 560 -4.96 45.81 -4.03
N PHE A 561 -4.04 46.63 -3.52
CA PHE A 561 -2.62 46.54 -3.84
C PHE A 561 -2.01 45.20 -3.37
N CYS A 562 -2.33 44.76 -2.14
CA CYS A 562 -1.91 43.47 -1.61
C CYS A 562 -2.44 42.28 -2.43
N ALA A 563 -3.70 42.32 -2.87
CA ALA A 563 -4.30 41.29 -3.72
C ALA A 563 -3.59 41.18 -5.08
N LEU A 564 -3.18 42.31 -5.68
CA LEU A 564 -2.41 42.31 -6.93
C LEU A 564 -1.02 41.67 -6.75
N ILE A 565 -0.36 41.94 -5.62
CA ILE A 565 0.92 41.31 -5.27
C ILE A 565 0.74 39.80 -5.12
N LEU A 566 -0.28 39.36 -4.38
CA LEU A 566 -0.58 37.94 -4.19
C LEU A 566 -0.87 37.24 -5.52
N ALA A 567 -1.73 37.82 -6.35
CA ALA A 567 -2.03 37.27 -7.68
C ALA A 567 -0.77 37.13 -8.55
N TRP A 568 0.17 38.08 -8.47
CA TRP A 568 1.44 38.00 -9.18
C TRP A 568 2.36 36.90 -8.62
N VAL A 569 2.47 36.77 -7.31
CA VAL A 569 3.27 35.73 -6.63
C VAL A 569 2.73 34.34 -6.96
N ILE A 570 1.42 34.13 -6.85
CA ILE A 570 0.73 32.87 -7.16
C ILE A 570 0.90 32.52 -8.64
N ARG A 571 0.77 33.50 -9.55
CA ARG A 571 1.02 33.29 -10.99
C ARG A 571 2.44 32.82 -11.27
N LYS A 572 3.46 33.38 -10.59
CA LYS A 572 4.85 32.94 -10.77
C LYS A 572 5.10 31.53 -10.23
N LYS A 573 4.35 31.09 -9.22
CA LYS A 573 4.36 29.70 -8.74
C LYS A 573 3.86 28.76 -9.85
N LEU A 574 2.70 29.06 -10.44
CA LEU A 574 2.10 28.26 -11.53
C LEU A 574 3.00 28.16 -12.79
N GLN A 575 3.83 29.16 -13.07
CA GLN A 575 4.76 29.13 -14.22
C GLN A 575 6.03 28.29 -13.99
N LYS A 576 6.38 28.02 -12.73
CA LYS A 576 7.61 27.29 -12.35
C LYS A 576 7.41 25.80 -12.16
N GLU A 577 6.16 25.33 -11.99
CA GLU A 577 5.89 23.91 -11.97
C GLU A 577 6.22 23.32 -13.36
N PRO A 578 7.07 22.28 -13.43
CA PRO A 578 7.44 21.69 -14.70
C PRO A 578 6.17 21.14 -15.34
N LYS A 579 5.81 21.68 -16.50
CA LYS A 579 4.86 21.03 -17.40
C LYS A 579 5.34 19.60 -17.60
N MET A 580 4.67 18.63 -16.97
CA MET A 580 4.79 17.23 -17.38
C MET A 580 4.34 17.21 -18.83
N LYS A 581 5.33 17.23 -19.73
CA LYS A 581 5.09 16.95 -21.14
C LYS A 581 4.78 15.47 -21.17
N THR A 582 3.50 15.14 -21.31
CA THR A 582 3.05 13.86 -21.83
C THR A 582 3.84 13.59 -23.12
N GLN A 583 4.72 12.60 -23.08
CA GLN A 583 5.28 11.97 -24.26
C GLN A 583 4.85 10.51 -24.26
#